data_AF-A0A8T6NUL1-F1
#
_entry.id   AF-A0A8T6NUL1-F1
#
_cell.length_a   1.000
_cell.length_b   1.000
_cell.length_c   1.000
_cell.angle_alpha   90.00
_cell.angle_beta   90.00
_cell.angle_gamma   90.00
#
_symmetry.space_group_name_H-M   'P 1'
#
loop_
_entity.id
_entity.type
_entity.pdbx_description
1 polymer ?
#
loop_
_entity_poly.entity_id
_entity_poly.type
_entity_poly.pdbx_seq_one_letter_code
_entity_poly.pdbx_strand_id
1 'polypeptide(L)' 'MILVTGASGELGRVLLPMARRQTKATGTTFSRAGDDTLTVDLTDFSAVDELFD' A
#
# COMPACT_ATOMS: atom_id res chain seq x y z
N MET A 1 6.32 4.89 -10.09
CA MET A 1 5.76 4.83 -8.73
C MET A 1 5.38 3.39 -8.45
N ILE A 2 5.70 2.85 -7.28
CA ILE A 2 5.34 1.47 -6.89
C ILE A 2 4.25 1.52 -5.82
N LEU A 3 3.22 0.69 -5.98
CA LEU A 3 2.21 0.43 -4.97
C LEU A 3 2.43 -0.97 -4.38
N VAL A 4 2.56 -1.08 -3.06
CA VAL A 4 2.70 -2.36 -2.35
C VAL A 4 1.40 -2.67 -1.62
N THR A 5 0.61 -3.63 -2.12
CA THR A 5 -0.59 -4.10 -1.42
C THR A 5 -0.22 -5.03 -0.27
N GLY A 6 -1.09 -5.12 0.74
CA GLY A 6 -0.80 -5.90 1.94
C GLY A 6 0.46 -5.41 2.65
N ALA A 7 0.74 -4.10 2.61
CA ALA A 7 1.96 -3.48 3.16
C ALA A 7 2.15 -3.74 4.66
N SER A 8 1.07 -4.05 5.37
CA SER A 8 1.10 -4.44 6.79
C SER A 8 1.47 -5.91 7.02
N GLY A 9 1.43 -6.77 5.99
CA GLY A 9 1.81 -8.19 6.06
C GLY A 9 3.33 -8.38 6.02
N GLU A 10 3.80 -9.60 6.29
CA GLU A 10 5.24 -9.89 6.46
C GLU A 10 6.08 -9.48 5.24
N LEU A 11 5.65 -9.86 4.04
CA LEU A 11 6.34 -9.47 2.80
C LEU A 11 6.23 -7.96 2.55
N GLY A 12 5.04 -7.38 2.75
CA GLY A 12 4.80 -5.96 2.54
C GLY A 12 5.70 -5.06 3.40
N ARG A 13 5.91 -5.44 4.67
CA ARG A 13 6.79 -4.72 5.61
C ARG A 13 8.25 -4.70 5.19
N VAL A 14 8.70 -5.71 4.44
CA VAL A 14 10.07 -5.77 3.91
C VAL A 14 10.16 -5.05 2.56
N LEU A 15 9.18 -5.28 1.68
CA LEU A 15 9.19 -4.79 0.31
C LEU A 15 8.96 -3.27 0.21
N LEU A 16 8.06 -2.69 1.01
CA LEU A 16 7.75 -1.26 0.93
C LEU A 16 8.98 -0.38 1.24
N PRO A 17 9.75 -0.61 2.34
CA PRO A 17 10.99 0.13 2.58
C PRO A 17 12.04 -0.07 1.47
N MET A 18 12.15 -1.27 0.89
CA MET A 18 13.09 -1.55 -0.19
C MET A 18 12.71 -0.80 -1.47
N ALA A 19 11.43 -0.82 -1.86
CA ALA A 19 10.92 -0.10 -3.02
C ALA A 19 11.16 1.41 -2.89
N ARG A 20 10.96 1.97 -1.69
CA ARG A 20 11.19 3.39 -1.38
C ARG A 20 12.63 3.84 -1.57
N ARG A 21 13.61 2.95 -1.36
CA ARG A 21 15.04 3.26 -1.61
C ARG A 21 15.36 3.40 -3.09
N GLN A 22 14.55 2.82 -3.98
CA GLN A 22 14.79 2.81 -5.42
C GLN A 22 13.92 3.82 -6.17
N THR A 23 12.70 4.07 -5.69
CA THR A 23 11.74 4.96 -6.36
C THR A 23 10.64 5.41 -5.40
N LYS A 24 9.78 6.33 -5.85
CA LYS A 24 8.57 6.72 -5.10
C LYS A 24 7.68 5.49 -4.91
N ALA A 25 7.43 5.11 -3.66
CA ALA A 25 6.59 3.96 -3.33
C ALA A 25 5.68 4.23 -2.11
N THR A 26 4.44 3.76 -2.21
CA THR A 26 3.42 3.78 -1.16
C THR A 26 2.85 2.37 -0.95
N GLY A 27 2.18 2.15 0.17
CA GLY A 27 1.58 0.84 0.47
C GLY A 27 0.12 0.94 0.87
N THR A 28 -0.64 -0.14 0.68
CA THR A 28 -2.02 -0.24 1.19
C THR A 28 -2.13 -1.29 2.29
N THR A 29 -2.96 -1.02 3.29
CA THR A 29 -3.29 -1.94 4.38
C THR A 29 -4.81 -1.98 4.57
N PHE A 30 -5.33 -3.08 5.10
CA PHE A 30 -6.77 -3.19 5.37
C PHE A 30 -7.16 -2.59 6.73
N SER A 31 -6.32 -2.75 7.76
CA SER A 31 -6.77 -2.59 9.15
C SER A 31 -6.21 -1.35 9.88
N ARG A 32 -5.04 -0.84 9.50
CA ARG A 32 -4.43 0.37 10.07
C ARG A 32 -3.46 1.02 9.10
N ALA A 33 -3.78 2.23 8.64
CA ALA A 33 -2.79 3.11 8.03
C ALA A 33 -1.85 3.66 9.10
N GLY A 34 -0.53 3.55 8.87
CA GLY A 34 0.43 4.50 9.43
C GLY A 34 0.65 5.66 8.47
N ASP A 35 1.51 6.62 8.83
CA ASP A 35 1.82 7.85 8.04
C ASP A 35 2.22 7.58 6.58
N ASP A 36 2.57 6.33 6.28
CA ASP A 36 3.25 5.88 5.08
C ASP A 36 2.45 4.86 4.25
N THR A 37 1.21 4.60 4.66
CA THR A 37 0.32 3.63 4.03
C THR A 37 -1.10 4.13 3.96
N LEU A 38 -1.83 3.75 2.92
CA LEU A 38 -3.24 4.05 2.74
C LEU A 38 -4.09 2.90 3.27
N THR A 39 -5.20 3.20 3.94
CA THR A 39 -6.18 2.17 4.29
C THR A 39 -7.07 1.92 3.08
N VAL A 40 -7.03 0.71 2.52
CA VAL A 40 -7.87 0.31 1.37
C VAL A 40 -8.35 -1.11 1.57
N ASP A 41 -9.66 -1.32 1.48
CA ASP A 41 -10.24 -2.64 1.34
C ASP A 41 -10.21 -3.06 -0.13
N LEU A 42 -9.35 -4.01 -0.47
CA LEU A 42 -9.19 -4.50 -1.84
C LEU A 42 -10.38 -5.36 -2.33
N THR A 43 -11.34 -5.66 -1.45
CA THR A 43 -12.59 -6.33 -1.81
C THR A 43 -13.70 -5.35 -2.22
N ASP A 44 -13.55 -4.07 -1.87
CA ASP A 44 -14.39 -2.98 -2.38
C ASP A 44 -13.76 -2.39 -3.64
N PHE A 45 -14.25 -2.80 -4.80
CA PHE A 45 -13.72 -2.36 -6.09
C PHE A 45 -13.90 -0.86 -6.33
N SER A 46 -14.90 -0.22 -5.72
CA SER A 46 -15.08 1.23 -5.82
C SER A 46 -13.93 1.97 -5.14
N ALA A 47 -13.52 1.50 -3.96
CA ALA A 47 -12.36 2.05 -3.24
C ALA A 47 -11.03 1.78 -3.97
N VAL A 48 -10.96 0.70 -4.75
CA VAL A 48 -9.80 0.42 -5.62
C VAL A 48 -9.76 1.42 -6.78
N ASP A 49 -10.89 1.72 -7.41
CA ASP A 49 -10.94 2.70 -8.50
C ASP A 49 -10.53 4.10 -8.01
N GLU A 50 -11.05 4.54 -6.85
CA GLU A 50 -10.68 5.80 -6.21
C GLU A 50 -9.18 5.92 -5.86
N LEU A 51 -8.47 4.79 -5.69
CA LEU A 51 -7.04 4.77 -5.41
C LEU A 51 -6.19 5.13 -6.65
N PHE A 52 -6.73 4.90 -7.85
CA PHE A 52 -6.01 5.08 -9.12
C PHE A 52 -6.44 6.31 -9.93
N ASP A 53 -7.56 6.94 -9.58
CA ASP A 53 -8.00 8.23 -10.10
C ASP A 53 -7.17 9.42 -9.55
#